data_AF-Q12J21-F1
#
_entry.id   AF-Q12J21-F1
#
_cell.length_a   1.000
_cell.length_b   1.000
_cell.length_c   1.000
_cell.angle_alpha   90.00
_cell.angle_beta   90.00
_cell.angle_gamma   90.00
#
_symmetry.space_group_name_H-M   'P 1'
#
loop_
_entity.id
_entity.type
_entity.pdbx_description
1 polymer ?
#
loop_
_entity_poly.entity_id
_entity_poly.type
_entity_poly.pdbx_seq_one_letter_code
_entity_poly.pdbx_strand_id
1 'polypeptide(L)'
;MPKTWQRKVMMGWANCGEDSNGRPIGYAIEATCDHPGCHNQIDRGLSYACGDMHGNDEIGCAGYFCERHRATHIEHDGKHHQICNRCATELVDSEEWQEDENEGCLKKLVE
;
A
#
# COMPACT_ATOMS: atom_id res chain seq x y z
N MET A 1 43.07 11.71 16.00
CA MET A 1 41.92 10.81 16.29
C MET A 1 40.78 11.23 15.36
N PRO A 2 40.30 10.39 14.45
CA PRO A 2 39.25 10.81 13.52
C PRO A 2 37.93 10.90 14.29
N LYS A 3 37.34 12.10 14.28
CA LYS A 3 36.02 12.38 14.81
C LYS A 3 35.04 11.50 14.05
N THR A 4 34.46 10.51 14.72
CA THR A 4 33.38 9.70 14.18
C THR A 4 32.22 10.64 13.88
N TRP A 5 32.01 10.87 12.58
CA TRP A 5 30.84 11.59 12.09
C TRP A 5 29.65 10.70 12.41
N GLN A 6 28.98 10.95 13.53
CA GLN A 6 27.68 10.34 13.78
C GLN A 6 26.81 10.77 12.61
N ARG A 7 26.54 9.82 11.71
CA ARG A 7 25.55 9.94 10.65
C ARG A 7 24.25 10.31 11.34
N LYS A 8 23.94 11.61 11.32
CA LYS A 8 22.60 12.11 11.57
C LYS A 8 21.69 11.30 10.64
N VAL A 9 20.91 10.37 11.19
CA VAL A 9 19.87 9.68 10.43
C VAL A 9 18.95 10.80 9.96
N MET A 10 19.07 11.17 8.69
CA MET A 10 18.18 12.15 8.09
C MET A 10 16.77 11.59 8.22
N MET A 11 15.88 12.38 8.84
CA MET A 11 14.46 12.09 8.93
C MET A 11 13.92 11.90 7.51
N GLY A 12 13.83 10.67 7.06
CA GLY A 12 13.51 10.31 5.70
C GLY A 12 12.84 8.96 5.67
N TRP A 13 11.92 8.79 4.74
CA TRP A 13 11.05 7.61 4.62
C TRP A 13 11.78 6.40 4.02
N ALA A 14 13.12 6.38 4.06
CA ALA A 14 13.95 5.35 3.47
C ALA A 14 13.89 4.03 4.25
N ASN A 15 13.91 4.10 5.58
CA ASN A 15 13.73 2.97 6.49
C ASN A 15 12.81 3.43 7.63
N CYS A 16 11.59 2.91 7.65
CA CYS A 16 10.50 3.36 8.51
C CYS A 16 10.17 2.36 9.63
N GLY A 17 11.00 1.33 9.84
CA GLY A 17 10.71 0.26 10.81
C GLY A 17 10.12 -0.97 10.11
N GLU A 18 9.09 -1.57 10.72
CA GLU A 18 8.47 -2.83 10.26
C GLU A 18 6.95 -2.67 10.10
N ASP A 19 6.36 -3.42 9.15
CA ASP A 19 4.90 -3.52 9.02
C ASP A 19 4.28 -4.46 10.08
N SER A 20 2.95 -4.63 10.01
CA SER A 20 2.20 -5.53 10.90
C SER A 20 2.63 -7.01 10.83
N ASN A 21 3.38 -7.40 9.79
CA ASN A 21 3.93 -8.73 9.59
C ASN A 21 5.43 -8.81 9.96
N GLY A 22 6.01 -7.75 10.56
CA GLY A 22 7.42 -7.70 10.94
C GLY A 22 8.38 -7.55 9.75
N ARG A 23 7.90 -7.12 8.58
CA ARG A 23 8.74 -6.92 7.39
C ARG A 23 9.27 -5.49 7.38
N PRO A 24 10.55 -5.24 7.05
CA PRO A 24 11.08 -3.89 7.00
C PRO A 24 10.33 -3.05 5.94
N ILE A 25 10.08 -1.79 6.25
CA ILE A 25 9.33 -0.84 5.40
C ILE A 25 10.14 0.40 5.05
N GLY A 26 9.83 1.00 3.91
CA GLY A 26 10.43 2.24 3.42
C GLY A 26 10.94 2.17 1.99
N TYR A 27 11.21 3.34 1.41
CA TYR A 27 11.61 3.51 0.01
C TYR A 27 13.01 2.96 -0.32
N ALA A 28 13.81 2.59 0.68
CA ALA A 28 15.12 1.94 0.47
C ALA A 28 15.08 0.43 0.69
N ILE A 29 13.89 -0.15 0.93
CA ILE A 29 13.73 -1.59 1.14
C ILE A 29 13.32 -2.23 -0.18
N GLU A 30 14.30 -2.81 -0.88
CA GLU A 30 14.07 -3.58 -2.11
C GLU A 30 13.13 -4.77 -1.83
N ALA A 31 12.14 -4.92 -2.68
CA ALA A 31 11.17 -5.99 -2.61
C ALA A 31 10.69 -6.42 -3.99
N THR A 32 9.93 -7.50 -4.01
CA THR A 32 9.21 -7.96 -5.20
C THR A 32 7.72 -7.83 -4.92
N CYS A 33 6.94 -7.53 -5.95
CA CYS A 33 5.48 -7.48 -5.85
C CYS A 33 4.91 -8.76 -5.22
N ASP A 34 4.03 -8.59 -4.22
CA ASP A 34 3.41 -9.69 -3.46
C ASP A 34 2.31 -10.43 -4.26
N HIS A 35 2.01 -10.02 -5.49
CA HIS A 35 1.05 -10.73 -6.34
C HIS A 35 1.65 -12.08 -6.80
N PRO A 36 0.94 -13.21 -6.63
CA PRO A 36 1.43 -14.53 -7.05
C PRO A 36 1.88 -14.54 -8.52
N GLY A 37 3.11 -14.98 -8.77
CA GLY A 37 3.69 -15.05 -10.12
C GLY A 37 4.19 -13.71 -10.69
N CYS A 38 4.11 -12.60 -9.96
CA CYS A 38 4.75 -11.35 -10.34
C CYS A 38 6.20 -11.31 -9.85
N HIS A 39 7.11 -10.81 -10.70
CA HIS A 39 8.53 -10.67 -10.36
C HIS A 39 9.02 -9.21 -10.49
N ASN A 40 8.09 -8.26 -10.62
CA ASN A 40 8.43 -6.84 -10.71
C ASN A 40 9.11 -6.38 -9.41
N GLN A 41 10.26 -5.73 -9.57
CA GLN A 41 10.96 -5.09 -8.46
C GLN A 41 10.23 -3.82 -8.04
N ILE A 42 10.10 -3.65 -6.73
CA ILE A 42 9.44 -2.51 -6.08
C ILE A 42 10.24 -2.15 -4.81
N ASP A 43 9.77 -1.13 -4.10
CA ASP A 43 10.14 -0.90 -2.70
C ASP A 43 8.94 -1.13 -1.77
N ARG A 44 9.18 -1.11 -0.46
CA ARG A 44 8.11 -1.20 0.56
C ARG A 44 7.69 0.18 1.09
N GLY A 45 7.70 1.18 0.21
CA GLY A 45 7.10 2.49 0.42
C GLY A 45 5.60 2.49 0.18
N LEU A 46 4.95 3.60 0.54
CA LEU A 46 3.50 3.78 0.40
C LEU A 46 3.04 3.74 -1.07
N SER A 47 3.92 4.10 -2.01
CA SER A 47 3.65 3.99 -3.45
C SER A 47 3.47 2.54 -3.94
N TYR A 48 3.67 1.53 -3.10
CA TYR A 48 3.35 0.15 -3.44
C TYR A 48 2.43 -0.53 -2.43
N ALA A 49 2.10 0.13 -1.32
CA ALA A 49 1.22 -0.45 -0.31
C ALA A 49 -0.20 -0.65 -0.87
N CYS A 50 -0.86 -1.72 -0.44
CA CYS A 50 -2.30 -1.92 -0.63
C CYS A 50 -3.06 -1.23 0.52
N GLY A 51 -3.85 -0.20 0.19
CA GLY A 51 -4.56 0.63 1.16
C GLY A 51 -3.80 1.91 1.50
N ASP A 52 -3.87 2.35 2.75
CA ASP A 52 -3.22 3.53 3.30
C ASP A 52 -1.85 3.18 3.91
N MET A 53 -1.64 3.48 5.20
CA MET A 53 -0.40 3.24 5.94
C MET A 53 -0.17 1.74 6.16
N HIS A 54 0.45 1.09 5.18
CA HIS A 54 0.94 -0.29 5.26
C HIS A 54 -0.16 -1.32 5.61
N GLY A 55 -1.41 -1.08 5.18
CA GLY A 55 -2.55 -1.98 5.38
C GLY A 55 -3.00 -2.12 6.83
N ASN A 56 -2.93 -1.03 7.60
CA ASN A 56 -3.52 -0.93 8.93
C ASN A 56 -4.97 -0.41 8.89
N ASP A 57 -5.67 -0.62 7.79
CA ASP A 57 -7.04 -0.18 7.54
C ASP A 57 -7.94 -1.39 7.19
N GLU A 58 -9.25 -1.17 7.12
CA GLU A 58 -10.24 -2.21 6.80
C GLU A 58 -10.28 -2.58 5.30
N ILE A 59 -9.48 -1.91 4.46
CA ILE A 59 -9.58 -1.92 3.00
C ILE A 59 -8.37 -2.57 2.31
N GLY A 60 -7.25 -2.72 3.02
CA GLY A 60 -5.97 -3.23 2.51
C GLY A 60 -5.46 -4.46 3.24
N CYS A 61 -4.60 -5.24 2.59
CA CYS A 61 -4.09 -6.50 3.12
C CYS A 61 -2.64 -6.43 3.65
N ALA A 62 -2.10 -5.23 3.87
CA ALA A 62 -0.71 -4.96 4.24
C ALA A 62 0.36 -5.45 3.23
N GLY A 63 -0.04 -5.95 2.06
CA GLY A 63 0.87 -6.34 0.99
C GLY A 63 1.40 -5.15 0.17
N TYR A 64 2.48 -5.40 -0.59
CA TYR A 64 3.06 -4.43 -1.52
C TYR A 64 2.98 -4.92 -2.96
N PHE A 65 2.42 -4.11 -3.85
CA PHE A 65 2.06 -4.49 -5.20
C PHE A 65 2.54 -3.46 -6.21
N CYS A 66 3.05 -3.93 -7.36
CA CYS A 66 3.33 -3.03 -8.47
C CYS A 66 2.03 -2.39 -8.96
N GLU A 67 2.15 -1.24 -9.62
CA GLU A 67 1.05 -0.45 -10.20
C GLU A 67 -0.03 -1.29 -10.92
N ARG A 68 0.36 -2.32 -11.68
CA ARG A 68 -0.57 -3.23 -12.36
C ARG A 68 -1.46 -4.04 -11.41
N HIS A 69 -0.92 -4.44 -10.26
CA HIS A 69 -1.63 -5.27 -9.29
C HIS A 69 -2.23 -4.47 -8.13
N ARG A 70 -2.10 -3.13 -8.13
CA ARG A 70 -2.80 -2.18 -7.24
C ARG A 70 -3.55 -1.10 -8.03
N ALA A 71 -4.15 -1.48 -9.16
CA ALA A 71 -4.73 -0.53 -10.11
C ALA A 71 -6.07 0.07 -9.64
N THR A 72 -6.77 -0.61 -8.72
CA THR A 72 -8.09 -0.18 -8.26
C THR A 72 -7.97 1.00 -7.30
N HIS A 73 -8.66 2.08 -7.65
CA HIS A 73 -8.81 3.24 -6.78
C HIS A 73 -10.06 3.07 -5.94
N ILE A 74 -9.98 3.43 -4.67
CA ILE A 74 -11.12 3.46 -3.76
C ILE A 74 -11.19 4.81 -3.08
N GLU A 75 -12.39 5.28 -2.79
CA GLU A 75 -12.62 6.41 -1.91
C GLU A 75 -13.19 5.90 -0.59
N HIS A 76 -12.49 6.21 0.50
CA HIS A 76 -12.88 5.86 1.85
C HIS A 76 -12.56 7.03 2.78
N ASP A 77 -13.53 7.48 3.58
CA ASP A 77 -13.39 8.63 4.49
C ASP A 77 -12.85 9.91 3.80
N GLY A 78 -13.28 10.18 2.57
CA GLY A 78 -12.85 11.34 1.78
C GLY A 78 -11.39 11.29 1.31
N LYS A 79 -10.77 10.10 1.34
CA LYS A 79 -9.41 9.87 0.83
C LYS A 79 -9.41 8.83 -0.28
N HIS A 80 -8.55 9.05 -1.26
CA HIS A 80 -8.30 8.07 -2.31
C HIS A 80 -7.15 7.14 -1.94
N HIS A 81 -7.40 5.85 -1.98
CA HIS A 81 -6.42 4.80 -1.78
C HIS A 81 -6.33 3.91 -3.02
N GLN A 82 -5.22 3.19 -3.14
CA GLN A 82 -5.06 2.17 -4.16
C GLN A 82 -4.93 0.81 -3.51
N ILE A 83 -5.73 -0.15 -3.95
CA ILE A 83 -5.77 -1.49 -3.37
C ILE A 83 -5.46 -2.53 -4.43
N CYS A 84 -5.03 -3.70 -3.96
CA CYS A 84 -4.73 -4.81 -4.84
C CYS A 84 -6.00 -5.43 -5.43
N ASN A 85 -5.85 -6.10 -6.58
CA ASN A 85 -6.97 -6.72 -7.28
C ASN A 85 -7.76 -7.68 -6.39
N ARG A 86 -7.11 -8.39 -5.46
CA ARG A 86 -7.79 -9.29 -4.53
C ARG A 86 -8.69 -8.51 -3.57
N CYS A 87 -8.16 -7.49 -2.90
CA CYS A 87 -8.95 -6.65 -1.99
C CYS A 87 -10.09 -5.96 -2.74
N ALA A 88 -9.86 -5.49 -3.97
CA ALA A 88 -10.91 -4.92 -4.80
C ALA A 88 -12.06 -5.91 -5.03
N THR A 89 -11.75 -7.15 -5.41
CA THR A 89 -12.76 -8.20 -5.57
C THR A 89 -13.49 -8.50 -4.26
N GLU A 90 -12.76 -8.63 -3.14
CA GLU A 90 -13.36 -8.88 -1.82
C GLU A 90 -14.33 -7.76 -1.37
N LEU A 91 -14.01 -6.50 -1.66
CA LEU A 91 -14.90 -5.37 -1.35
C LEU A 91 -16.14 -5.34 -2.25
N VAL A 92 -16.01 -5.65 -3.54
CA VAL A 92 -17.18 -5.74 -4.45
C VAL A 92 -18.08 -6.92 -4.06
N ASP A 93 -17.48 -8.07 -3.72
CA ASP A 93 -18.20 -9.28 -3.31
C ASP A 93 -18.92 -9.12 -1.97
N SER A 94 -18.53 -8.15 -1.13
CA SER A 94 -19.23 -7.88 0.13
C SER A 94 -20.59 -7.19 -0.06
N GLU A 95 -20.88 -6.71 -1.28
CA GLU A 95 -22.08 -5.92 -1.61
C GLU A 95 -22.19 -4.61 -0.80
N GLU A 96 -21.15 -4.22 -0.05
CA GLU A 96 -21.07 -2.94 0.68
C GLU A 96 -20.37 -1.86 -0.16
N TRP A 97 -19.72 -2.22 -1.26
CA TRP A 97 -18.95 -1.32 -2.12
C TRP A 97 -19.43 -1.39 -3.55
N GLN A 98 -19.52 -0.24 -4.21
CA GLN A 98 -19.92 -0.12 -5.61
C GLN A 98 -18.91 0.71 -6.39
N GLU A 99 -18.71 0.33 -7.65
CA GLU A 99 -17.97 1.14 -8.63
C GLU A 99 -18.75 2.40 -8.98
N ASP A 100 -18.15 3.56 -8.73
CA ASP A 100 -18.64 4.85 -9.23
C ASP A 100 -18.04 5.08 -10.63
N GLU A 101 -18.85 4.83 -11.66
CA GLU A 101 -18.43 5.00 -13.07
C GLU A 101 -18.01 6.44 -13.41
N ASN A 102 -18.51 7.45 -12.69
CA ASN A 102 -18.17 8.84 -12.98
C ASN A 102 -16.78 9.22 -12.46
N GLU A 103 -16.37 8.61 -11.35
CA GLU A 103 -15.11 8.92 -10.68
C GLU A 103 -14.03 7.85 -10.88
N GLY A 104 -14.42 6.66 -11.35
CA GLY A 104 -13.51 5.54 -11.60
C GLY A 104 -12.92 4.95 -10.33
N CYS A 105 -13.66 5.00 -9.22
CA CYS A 105 -13.26 4.46 -7.92
C CYS A 105 -14.36 3.59 -7.27
N LEU A 106 -13.98 2.67 -6.38
CA LEU A 106 -14.94 2.01 -5.49
C LEU A 106 -15.32 2.93 -4.34
N LYS A 107 -16.60 2.99 -4.02
CA LYS A 107 -17.16 3.72 -2.87
C LYS A 107 -18.00 2.81 -2.00
N LYS A 108 -17.98 3.04 -0.69
CA LYS A 108 -18.86 2.34 0.25
C LYS A 108 -20.30 2.85 0.07
N LEU A 109 -21.26 1.94 -0.01
CA LEU A 109 -22.68 2.23 -0.25
C LEU A 109 -23.40 2.85 0.96
N VAL A 110 -22.76 2.85 2.13
CA VAL A 110 -23.38 3.24 3.40
C VAL A 110 -22.42 4.15 4.16
N GLU A 111 -22.84 5.40 4.37
CA GLU A 111 -22.41 6.27 5.48
C GLU A 111 -23.36 6.08 6.67
#